data_AF-A0A6S6TS39-F1
#
_entry.id   AF-A0A6S6TS39-F1
#
_cell.length_a   1.000
_cell.length_b   1.000
_cell.length_c   1.000
_cell.angle_alpha   90.00
_cell.angle_beta   90.00
_cell.angle_gamma   90.00
#
_symmetry.space_group_name_H-M   'P 1'
#
loop_
_entity.id
_entity.type
_entity.pdbx_description
1 polymer ?
#
loop_
_entity_poly.entity_id
_entity_poly.type
_entity_poly.pdbx_seq_one_letter_code
_entity_poly.pdbx_strand_id
1 'polypeptide(L)'
;MVLFSTSRSLKNEEISLLAIIEVIFAVGVYWGIAIYYNIYWHIILSISIVPFLLLQSKQSIELSLDKFHSYSLASNKTLFFSLFILLPLFSLGNIFYFKLDYILLWIFSIIIVCFYIILIFAILVFGLSNLKIESRIELASTMSSLYYSFIKIILDLLDSIRAKVVGTILNLRYGYMNITSNWFRRTFLMDMVSVPEIITGIENDTKSESRTFKVSKTWHYIVVKKEVYYESLKEYDIKMMWAFKISSIIQLIGIYFITLVYRISIKSTFWFYYPLILVIKKPNLTTSQDIGVFLSRQYETVLAKIGLLVSIGSLSMFIFKNLKVFEWLPIESSPIKPFLLLFYIDYSALENWKIIHLVLSLLIVVLYLYSDWIKKPYTLNNKPLKKDINVKTIIYLNNIKNLLLNLYLICAFIYVNSFFKILEYNYVPSFLNGFFVKLLELVRYVPFN
;
A
#
# COMPACT_ATOMS: atom_id res chain seq x y z
N MET A 1 2.45 3.76 28.83
CA MET A 1 3.07 4.42 27.66
C MET A 1 4.56 4.50 27.93
N VAL A 2 5.40 4.19 26.95
CA VAL A 2 6.87 4.21 27.05
C VAL A 2 7.48 5.21 26.07
N LEU A 3 8.70 5.69 26.33
CA LEU A 3 9.38 6.62 25.41
C LEU A 3 9.74 5.95 24.08
N PHE A 4 10.34 4.76 24.15
CA PHE A 4 10.71 3.92 23.01
C PHE A 4 10.32 2.47 23.26
N SER A 5 10.13 1.72 22.18
CA SER A 5 9.68 0.34 22.19
C SER A 5 10.82 -0.60 22.56
N THR A 6 10.55 -1.46 23.53
CA THR A 6 11.46 -2.53 23.99
C THR A 6 10.75 -3.88 23.81
N SER A 7 11.49 -4.98 23.78
CA SER A 7 10.86 -6.31 23.71
C SER A 7 9.87 -6.55 24.85
N ARG A 8 10.14 -5.99 26.04
CA ARG A 8 9.22 -6.02 27.19
C ARG A 8 7.96 -5.20 26.94
N SER A 9 8.10 -3.94 26.49
CA SER A 9 6.95 -3.07 26.24
C SER A 9 6.07 -3.59 25.10
N LEU A 10 6.68 -4.17 24.06
CA LEU A 10 5.95 -4.82 22.96
C LEU A 10 5.17 -6.05 23.41
N LYS A 11 5.70 -6.82 24.38
CA LYS A 11 5.00 -7.97 24.98
C LYS A 11 3.83 -7.54 25.87
N ASN A 12 3.97 -6.39 26.53
CA ASN A 12 2.94 -5.79 27.38
C ASN A 12 1.96 -4.89 26.60
N GLU A 13 2.11 -4.76 25.29
CA GLU A 13 1.30 -3.89 24.43
C GLU A 13 1.27 -2.41 24.87
N GLU A 14 2.39 -1.93 25.39
CA GLU A 14 2.51 -0.54 25.83
C GLU A 14 2.78 0.39 24.65
N ILE A 15 1.95 1.44 24.52
CA ILE A 15 2.08 2.47 23.47
C ILE A 15 3.44 3.18 23.57
N SER A 16 4.14 3.32 22.43
CA SER A 16 5.39 4.07 22.31
C SER A 16 5.11 5.52 21.91
N LEU A 17 5.64 6.48 22.68
CA LEU A 17 5.58 7.91 22.36
C LEU A 17 6.30 8.22 21.05
N LEU A 18 7.47 7.61 20.84
CA LEU A 18 8.20 7.74 19.58
C LEU A 18 7.37 7.25 18.40
N ALA A 19 6.63 6.14 18.56
CA ALA A 19 5.75 5.65 17.51
C ALA A 19 4.64 6.66 17.13
N ILE A 20 4.10 7.40 18.10
CA ILE A 20 3.12 8.48 17.85
C ILE A 20 3.76 9.64 17.07
N ILE A 21 4.95 10.09 17.47
CA ILE A 21 5.69 11.15 16.77
C ILE A 21 5.95 10.74 15.31
N GLU A 22 6.32 9.48 15.09
CA GLU A 22 6.52 8.92 13.75
C GLU A 22 5.25 8.90 12.91
N VAL A 23 4.07 8.67 13.52
CA VAL A 23 2.80 8.77 12.81
C VAL A 23 2.55 10.20 12.36
N ILE A 24 2.72 11.19 13.24
CA ILE A 24 2.54 12.61 12.89
C ILE A 24 3.51 13.00 11.77
N PHE A 25 4.77 12.60 11.89
CA PHE A 25 5.80 12.84 10.88
C PHE A 25 5.47 12.17 9.55
N ALA A 26 5.13 10.88 9.55
CA ALA A 26 4.79 10.11 8.35
C ALA A 26 3.61 10.73 7.60
N VAL A 27 2.57 11.14 8.34
CA VAL A 27 1.39 11.83 7.79
C VAL A 27 1.80 13.17 7.17
N GLY A 28 2.56 13.99 7.89
CA GLY A 28 3.03 15.28 7.40
C GLY A 28 3.86 15.17 6.12
N VAL A 29 4.80 14.21 6.06
CA VAL A 29 5.62 13.97 4.87
C VAL A 29 4.77 13.48 3.70
N TYR A 30 3.89 12.51 3.91
CA TYR A 30 3.07 11.95 2.83
C TYR A 30 2.13 13.00 2.23
N TRP A 31 1.52 13.84 3.06
CA TRP A 31 0.69 14.94 2.61
C TRP A 31 1.49 16.07 1.99
N GLY A 32 2.65 16.42 2.55
CA GLY A 32 3.57 17.40 1.97
C GLY A 32 3.94 17.03 0.54
N ILE A 33 4.32 15.76 0.31
CA ILE A 33 4.62 15.24 -1.03
C ILE A 33 3.37 15.31 -1.93
N ALA A 34 2.21 14.87 -1.45
CA ALA A 34 0.98 14.84 -2.23
C ALA A 34 0.51 16.23 -2.66
N ILE A 35 0.57 17.21 -1.75
CA ILE A 35 0.14 18.59 -2.00
C ILE A 35 1.13 19.31 -2.90
N TYR A 36 2.44 19.21 -2.59
CA TYR A 36 3.48 19.95 -3.28
C TYR A 36 3.71 19.42 -4.70
N TYR A 37 3.85 18.10 -4.87
CA TYR A 37 4.13 17.50 -6.17
C TYR A 37 2.89 17.10 -6.95
N ASN A 38 1.71 17.10 -6.33
CA ASN A 38 0.47 16.57 -6.92
C ASN A 38 0.58 15.11 -7.38
N ILE A 39 1.46 14.34 -6.73
CA ILE A 39 1.68 12.92 -7.00
C ILE A 39 1.03 12.13 -5.88
N TYR A 40 0.20 11.14 -6.20
CA TYR A 40 -0.48 10.28 -5.22
C TYR A 40 -0.02 8.82 -5.31
N TRP A 41 1.03 8.53 -6.10
CA TRP A 41 1.50 7.17 -6.30
C TRP A 41 2.00 6.50 -5.03
N HIS A 42 2.67 7.25 -4.15
CA HIS A 42 3.14 6.74 -2.85
C HIS A 42 1.99 6.32 -1.94
N ILE A 43 0.84 7.00 -2.06
CA ILE A 43 -0.38 6.69 -1.34
C ILE A 43 -0.99 5.39 -1.84
N ILE A 44 -1.17 5.30 -3.16
CA ILE A 44 -1.74 4.12 -3.82
C ILE A 44 -0.87 2.90 -3.51
N LEU A 45 0.45 3.03 -3.65
CA LEU A 45 1.41 1.99 -3.34
C LEU A 45 1.33 1.56 -1.88
N SER A 46 1.19 2.50 -0.94
CA SER A 46 0.95 2.18 0.47
C SER A 46 -0.31 1.34 0.65
N ILE A 47 -1.43 1.78 0.08
CA ILE A 47 -2.72 1.10 0.19
C ILE A 47 -2.66 -0.30 -0.40
N SER A 48 -1.96 -0.50 -1.53
CA SER A 48 -1.80 -1.82 -2.15
C SER A 48 -0.96 -2.79 -1.30
N ILE A 49 -0.02 -2.26 -0.51
CA ILE A 49 0.91 -3.05 0.29
C ILE A 49 0.34 -3.36 1.69
N VAL A 50 -0.51 -2.48 2.23
CA VAL A 50 -1.14 -2.60 3.56
C VAL A 50 -1.85 -3.94 3.83
N PRO A 51 -2.59 -4.56 2.89
CA PRO A 51 -3.22 -5.87 3.15
C PRO A 51 -2.21 -6.93 3.59
N PHE A 52 -1.04 -7.02 2.96
CA PHE A 52 0.00 -8.00 3.31
C PHE A 52 0.65 -7.76 4.69
N LEU A 53 0.38 -6.60 5.27
CA LEU A 53 0.87 -6.19 6.59
C LEU A 53 -0.12 -6.44 7.69
N LEU A 54 -1.38 -6.11 7.39
CA LEU A 54 -2.44 -6.18 8.36
C LEU A 54 -3.07 -7.57 8.41
N LEU A 55 -3.06 -8.32 7.30
CA LEU A 55 -3.60 -9.68 7.24
C LEU A 55 -2.63 -10.75 7.79
N GLN A 56 -1.84 -10.41 8.79
CA GLN A 56 -0.90 -11.36 9.39
C GLN A 56 -1.55 -12.11 10.56
N SER A 57 -1.34 -13.42 10.59
CA SER A 57 -1.71 -14.29 11.69
C SER A 57 -0.50 -15.10 12.11
N LYS A 58 -0.55 -15.74 13.29
CA LYS A 58 0.53 -16.63 13.73
C LYS A 58 0.79 -17.72 12.68
N GLN A 59 -0.28 -18.30 12.15
CA GLN A 59 -0.24 -19.31 11.09
C GLN A 59 0.36 -18.77 9.79
N SER A 60 -0.01 -17.56 9.36
CA SER A 60 0.59 -16.97 8.16
C SER A 60 2.08 -16.70 8.35
N ILE A 61 2.49 -16.25 9.55
CA ILE A 61 3.88 -15.95 9.89
C ILE A 61 4.71 -17.24 9.87
N GLU A 62 4.26 -18.29 10.54
CA GLU A 62 4.91 -19.60 10.57
C GLU A 62 5.05 -20.18 9.15
N LEU A 63 3.97 -20.15 8.36
CA LEU A 63 3.99 -20.62 6.98
C LEU A 63 4.91 -19.77 6.10
N SER A 64 4.94 -18.45 6.28
CA SER A 64 5.87 -17.57 5.57
C SER A 64 7.33 -17.86 5.94
N LEU A 65 7.63 -18.13 7.20
CA LEU A 65 8.99 -18.51 7.63
C LEU A 65 9.39 -19.85 6.99
N ASP A 66 8.53 -20.87 7.07
CA ASP A 66 8.80 -22.18 6.47
C ASP A 66 8.98 -22.08 4.95
N LYS A 67 8.14 -21.30 4.25
CA LYS A 67 8.29 -21.07 2.81
C LYS A 67 9.55 -20.28 2.47
N PHE A 68 9.88 -19.27 3.26
CA PHE A 68 11.11 -18.51 3.06
C PHE A 68 12.35 -19.40 3.19
N HIS A 69 12.41 -20.26 4.20
CA HIS A 69 13.50 -21.24 4.33
C HIS A 69 13.57 -22.16 3.11
N SER A 70 12.42 -22.65 2.62
CA SER A 70 12.38 -23.50 1.42
C SER A 70 12.86 -22.77 0.17
N TYR A 71 12.49 -21.49 -0.01
CA TYR A 71 12.88 -20.67 -1.15
C TYR A 71 14.36 -20.30 -1.10
N SER A 72 14.85 -19.86 0.05
CA SER A 72 16.25 -19.53 0.26
C SER A 72 17.17 -20.74 -0.01
N LEU A 73 16.74 -21.95 0.33
CA LEU A 73 17.46 -23.19 0.00
C LEU A 73 17.42 -23.51 -1.50
N ALA A 74 16.27 -23.32 -2.15
CA ALA A 74 16.05 -23.64 -3.56
C ALA A 74 16.64 -22.61 -4.53
N SER A 75 16.84 -21.36 -4.08
CA SER A 75 17.41 -20.23 -4.85
C SER A 75 18.90 -20.43 -5.23
N ASN A 76 19.46 -21.61 -4.94
CA ASN A 76 20.86 -21.93 -5.15
C ASN A 76 21.24 -22.03 -6.64
N LYS A 77 22.02 -21.04 -7.08
CA LYS A 77 22.88 -20.95 -8.27
C LYS A 77 22.21 -20.62 -9.62
N THR A 78 21.15 -21.30 -10.05
CA THR A 78 20.59 -21.09 -11.40
C THR A 78 19.83 -19.76 -11.54
N LEU A 79 18.98 -19.43 -10.57
CA LEU A 79 18.28 -18.14 -10.52
C LEU A 79 19.25 -16.96 -10.39
N PHE A 80 20.28 -17.12 -9.55
CA PHE A 80 21.34 -16.13 -9.38
C PHE A 80 22.02 -15.79 -10.71
N PHE A 81 22.43 -16.81 -11.47
CA PHE A 81 23.11 -16.61 -12.75
C PHE A 81 22.19 -15.99 -13.81
N SER A 82 20.91 -16.39 -13.83
CA SER A 82 19.93 -15.80 -14.74
C SER A 82 19.66 -14.32 -14.43
N LEU A 83 19.54 -13.94 -13.15
CA LEU A 83 19.30 -12.56 -12.75
C LEU A 83 20.55 -11.68 -12.92
N PHE A 84 21.74 -12.24 -12.76
CA PHE A 84 23.01 -11.55 -13.06
C PHE A 84 23.03 -11.01 -14.49
N ILE A 85 22.51 -11.79 -15.44
CA ILE A 85 22.49 -11.42 -16.87
C ILE A 85 21.24 -10.60 -17.20
N LEU A 86 20.08 -10.97 -16.63
CA LEU A 86 18.79 -10.38 -16.98
C LEU A 86 18.53 -9.01 -16.35
N LEU A 87 18.99 -8.71 -15.13
CA LEU A 87 18.74 -7.41 -14.49
C LEU A 87 19.31 -6.23 -15.31
N PRO A 88 20.57 -6.28 -15.78
CA PRO A 88 21.15 -5.22 -16.60
C PRO A 88 20.40 -5.05 -17.91
N LEU A 89 20.11 -6.16 -18.61
CA LEU A 89 19.39 -6.15 -19.87
C LEU A 89 17.97 -5.59 -19.73
N PHE A 90 17.26 -5.97 -18.65
CA PHE A 90 15.93 -5.46 -18.34
C PHE A 90 15.96 -3.97 -17.97
N SER A 91 16.96 -3.54 -17.19
CA SER A 91 17.13 -2.12 -16.82
C SER A 91 17.42 -1.23 -18.04
N LEU A 92 18.27 -1.69 -18.97
CA LEU A 92 18.52 -1.03 -20.25
C LEU A 92 17.25 -0.99 -21.09
N GLY A 93 16.55 -2.12 -21.23
CA GLY A 93 15.26 -2.17 -21.92
C GLY A 93 14.24 -1.17 -21.37
N ASN A 94 14.17 -1.03 -20.04
CA ASN A 94 13.24 -0.08 -19.41
C ASN A 94 13.61 1.39 -19.67
N ILE A 95 14.91 1.71 -19.69
CA ILE A 95 15.39 3.06 -20.01
C ILE A 95 14.99 3.44 -21.45
N PHE A 96 15.08 2.51 -22.39
CA PHE A 96 14.79 2.77 -23.80
C PHE A 96 13.29 2.68 -24.16
N TYR A 97 12.51 1.85 -23.47
CA TYR A 97 11.16 1.49 -23.91
C TYR A 97 10.02 2.11 -23.10
N PHE A 98 10.23 2.41 -21.81
CA PHE A 98 9.16 2.98 -20.98
C PHE A 98 9.14 4.50 -21.05
N LYS A 99 7.98 5.05 -21.39
CA LYS A 99 7.67 6.48 -21.21
C LYS A 99 7.88 6.88 -19.74
N LEU A 100 8.27 8.13 -19.55
CA LEU A 100 8.60 8.83 -18.29
C LEU A 100 7.55 8.70 -17.16
N ASP A 101 6.37 8.13 -17.45
CA ASP A 101 5.26 7.96 -16.51
C ASP A 101 5.58 6.98 -15.37
N TYR A 102 6.60 6.11 -15.51
CA TYR A 102 7.02 5.15 -14.49
C TYR A 102 8.33 5.54 -13.78
N ILE A 103 8.37 6.76 -13.24
CA ILE A 103 9.56 7.37 -12.58
C ILE A 103 10.25 6.43 -11.59
N LEU A 104 9.51 5.66 -10.78
CA LEU A 104 10.07 4.73 -9.80
C LEU A 104 10.83 3.56 -10.44
N LEU A 105 10.29 2.99 -11.52
CA LEU A 105 10.94 1.90 -12.26
C LEU A 105 12.20 2.41 -12.98
N TRP A 106 12.14 3.66 -13.44
CA TRP A 106 13.27 4.37 -14.04
C TRP A 106 14.38 4.66 -13.03
N ILE A 107 14.05 5.18 -11.84
CA ILE A 107 15.01 5.41 -10.76
C ILE A 107 15.68 4.09 -10.35
N PHE A 108 14.90 3.02 -10.18
CA PHE A 108 15.44 1.70 -9.83
C PHE A 108 16.37 1.16 -10.91
N SER A 109 16.00 1.30 -12.18
CA SER A 109 16.82 0.91 -13.32
C SER A 109 18.11 1.73 -13.40
N ILE A 110 18.05 3.05 -13.17
CA ILE A 110 19.23 3.92 -13.09
C ILE A 110 20.15 3.48 -11.95
N ILE A 111 19.63 3.19 -10.75
CA ILE A 111 20.45 2.76 -9.61
C ILE A 111 21.21 1.47 -9.96
N ILE A 112 20.54 0.50 -10.57
CA ILE A 112 21.15 -0.76 -11.01
C ILE A 112 22.24 -0.49 -12.06
N VAL A 113 21.94 0.32 -13.08
CA VAL A 113 22.89 0.64 -14.16
C VAL A 113 24.08 1.43 -13.63
N CYS A 114 23.87 2.47 -12.82
CA CYS A 114 24.92 3.24 -12.19
C CYS A 114 25.81 2.36 -11.31
N PHE A 115 25.23 1.45 -10.53
CA PHE A 115 26.00 0.50 -9.74
C PHE A 115 26.88 -0.40 -10.63
N TYR A 116 26.33 -0.90 -11.74
CA TYR A 116 27.09 -1.67 -12.73
C TYR A 116 28.20 -0.87 -13.40
N ILE A 117 27.94 0.39 -13.76
CA ILE A 117 28.94 1.28 -14.35
C ILE A 117 30.05 1.56 -13.36
N ILE A 118 29.73 1.85 -12.09
CA ILE A 118 30.72 2.03 -11.03
C ILE A 118 31.55 0.77 -10.84
N LEU A 119 30.93 -0.40 -10.87
CA LEU A 119 31.62 -1.69 -10.76
C LEU A 119 32.59 -1.90 -11.93
N ILE A 120 32.12 -1.72 -13.17
CA ILE A 120 32.91 -1.87 -14.39
C ILE A 120 34.04 -0.84 -14.43
N PHE A 121 33.74 0.42 -14.10
CA PHE A 121 34.71 1.49 -14.05
C PHE A 121 35.78 1.23 -12.98
N ALA A 122 35.40 0.73 -11.80
CA ALA A 122 36.36 0.28 -10.80
C ALA A 122 37.23 -0.85 -11.39
N ILE A 123 36.65 -1.89 -11.97
CA ILE A 123 37.41 -2.98 -12.60
C ILE A 123 38.39 -2.45 -13.66
N LEU A 124 37.97 -1.49 -14.50
CA LEU A 124 38.80 -0.92 -15.57
C LEU A 124 39.91 0.00 -15.04
N VAL A 125 39.58 0.97 -14.17
CA VAL A 125 40.56 1.90 -13.59
C VAL A 125 41.62 1.14 -12.79
N PHE A 126 41.20 0.15 -12.01
CA PHE A 126 42.12 -0.65 -11.23
C PHE A 126 42.85 -1.69 -12.08
N GLY A 127 42.21 -2.24 -13.12
CA GLY A 127 42.85 -3.09 -14.12
C GLY A 127 43.95 -2.38 -14.92
N LEU A 128 43.81 -1.06 -15.13
CA LEU A 128 44.78 -0.22 -15.83
C LEU A 128 45.83 0.41 -14.90
N SER A 129 45.57 0.49 -13.59
CA SER A 129 46.50 1.06 -12.62
C SER A 129 47.78 0.22 -12.45
N ASN A 130 48.96 0.83 -12.25
CA ASN A 130 50.25 0.15 -12.00
C ASN A 130 50.32 -0.64 -10.68
N LEU A 131 49.17 -0.97 -10.08
CA LEU A 131 49.05 -1.85 -8.94
C LEU A 131 49.63 -3.23 -9.24
N LYS A 132 50.30 -3.81 -8.24
CA LYS A 132 50.78 -5.20 -8.29
C LYS A 132 49.60 -6.13 -8.57
N ILE A 133 49.82 -7.18 -9.36
CA ILE A 133 48.81 -8.15 -9.79
C ILE A 133 47.98 -8.66 -8.61
N GLU A 134 48.62 -8.95 -7.48
CA GLU A 134 47.96 -9.40 -6.23
C GLU A 134 46.85 -8.45 -5.76
N SER A 135 47.13 -7.15 -5.72
CA SER A 135 46.13 -6.14 -5.29
C SER A 135 44.98 -5.97 -6.28
N ARG A 136 45.19 -6.27 -7.57
CA ARG A 136 44.12 -6.26 -8.58
C ARG A 136 43.17 -7.45 -8.38
N ILE A 137 43.72 -8.64 -8.13
CA ILE A 137 42.95 -9.87 -7.87
C ILE A 137 42.10 -9.70 -6.60
N GLU A 138 42.68 -9.17 -5.53
CA GLU A 138 41.97 -8.95 -4.28
C GLU A 138 40.82 -7.95 -4.44
N LEU A 139 41.06 -6.82 -5.10
CA LEU A 139 40.02 -5.82 -5.32
C LEU A 139 38.88 -6.40 -6.17
N ALA A 140 39.21 -7.15 -7.23
CA ALA A 140 38.21 -7.84 -8.04
C ALA A 140 37.40 -8.85 -7.20
N SER A 141 38.06 -9.59 -6.30
CA SER A 141 37.38 -10.52 -5.38
C SER A 141 36.47 -9.79 -4.40
N THR A 142 36.91 -8.64 -3.88
CA THR A 142 36.13 -7.80 -2.96
C THR A 142 34.90 -7.26 -3.67
N MET A 143 35.06 -6.67 -4.86
CA MET A 143 33.96 -6.13 -5.66
C MET A 143 32.97 -7.22 -6.07
N SER A 144 33.46 -8.40 -6.46
CA SER A 144 32.61 -9.56 -6.75
C SER A 144 31.81 -9.99 -5.51
N SER A 145 32.42 -9.98 -4.32
CA SER A 145 31.74 -10.27 -3.05
C SER A 145 30.68 -9.22 -2.69
N LEU A 146 30.99 -7.93 -2.85
CA LEU A 146 30.01 -6.83 -2.67
C LEU A 146 28.79 -7.04 -3.58
N TYR A 147 29.06 -7.32 -4.84
CA TYR A 147 28.07 -7.51 -5.87
C TYR A 147 27.20 -8.75 -5.61
N TYR A 148 27.82 -9.89 -5.29
CA TYR A 148 27.14 -11.12 -4.92
C TYR A 148 26.21 -10.90 -3.73
N SER A 149 26.70 -10.18 -2.72
CA SER A 149 25.90 -9.89 -1.53
C SER A 149 24.72 -8.97 -1.85
N PHE A 150 24.89 -7.99 -2.74
CA PHE A 150 23.80 -7.12 -3.18
C PHE A 150 22.70 -7.90 -3.93
N ILE A 151 23.06 -8.76 -4.90
CA ILE A 151 22.06 -9.63 -5.56
C ILE A 151 21.37 -10.52 -4.53
N LYS A 152 22.14 -11.14 -3.62
CA LYS A 152 21.58 -12.05 -2.61
C LYS A 152 20.52 -11.35 -1.77
N ILE A 153 20.71 -10.08 -1.42
CA ILE A 153 19.73 -9.29 -0.69
C ILE A 153 18.45 -9.09 -1.50
N ILE A 154 18.58 -8.77 -2.79
CA ILE A 154 17.41 -8.63 -3.67
C ILE A 154 16.65 -9.96 -3.74
N LEU A 155 17.37 -11.08 -3.87
CA LEU A 155 16.78 -12.41 -3.85
C LEU A 155 16.07 -12.71 -2.53
N ASP A 156 16.72 -12.49 -1.39
CA ASP A 156 16.14 -12.68 -0.07
C ASP A 156 14.91 -11.77 0.16
N LEU A 157 14.92 -10.55 -0.37
CA LEU A 157 13.77 -9.64 -0.35
C LEU A 157 12.61 -10.17 -1.20
N LEU A 158 12.89 -10.67 -2.41
CA LEU A 158 11.88 -11.24 -3.29
C LEU A 158 11.28 -12.52 -2.70
N ASP A 159 12.12 -13.40 -2.16
CA ASP A 159 11.69 -14.64 -1.50
C ASP A 159 10.87 -14.33 -0.24
N SER A 160 11.24 -13.30 0.52
CA SER A 160 10.44 -12.77 1.63
C SER A 160 9.06 -12.32 1.17
N ILE A 161 9.00 -11.48 0.13
CA ILE A 161 7.72 -10.97 -0.40
C ILE A 161 6.86 -12.14 -0.87
N ARG A 162 7.44 -13.07 -1.62
CA ARG A 162 6.74 -14.27 -2.11
C ARG A 162 6.20 -15.11 -0.95
N ALA A 163 7.03 -15.38 0.05
CA ALA A 163 6.64 -16.17 1.21
C ALA A 163 5.54 -15.49 2.03
N LYS A 164 5.57 -14.15 2.17
CA LYS A 164 4.51 -13.37 2.80
C LYS A 164 3.20 -13.43 2.02
N VAL A 165 3.25 -13.24 0.71
CA VAL A 165 2.06 -13.29 -0.15
C VAL A 165 1.40 -14.67 -0.03
N VAL A 166 2.18 -15.75 -0.16
CA VAL A 166 1.68 -17.12 0.00
C VAL A 166 1.09 -17.36 1.39
N GLY A 167 1.84 -16.99 2.45
CA GLY A 167 1.40 -17.17 3.84
C GLY A 167 0.11 -16.41 4.14
N THR A 168 -0.01 -15.18 3.64
CA THR A 168 -1.18 -14.31 3.84
C THR A 168 -2.41 -14.83 3.08
N ILE A 169 -2.26 -15.20 1.81
CA ILE A 169 -3.38 -15.68 0.99
C ILE A 169 -3.96 -16.99 1.55
N LEU A 170 -3.10 -17.93 1.92
CA LEU A 170 -3.54 -19.23 2.44
C LEU A 170 -4.16 -19.14 3.84
N ASN A 171 -3.88 -18.07 4.60
CA ASN A 171 -4.41 -17.84 5.95
C ASN A 171 -5.25 -16.56 6.05
N LEU A 172 -5.89 -16.15 4.94
CA LEU A 172 -6.58 -14.86 4.84
C LEU A 172 -7.66 -14.67 5.91
N ARG A 173 -8.39 -15.74 6.26
CA ARG A 173 -9.41 -15.72 7.31
C ARG A 173 -8.83 -15.33 8.68
N TYR A 174 -7.72 -15.95 9.08
CA TYR A 174 -7.05 -15.63 10.35
C TYR A 174 -6.37 -14.27 10.30
N GLY A 175 -5.80 -13.91 9.16
CA GLY A 175 -5.25 -12.58 8.93
C GLY A 175 -6.30 -11.48 9.13
N TYR A 176 -7.50 -11.69 8.60
CA TYR A 176 -8.61 -10.76 8.71
C TYR A 176 -9.02 -10.49 10.16
N MET A 177 -9.09 -11.55 11.00
CA MET A 177 -9.39 -11.41 12.43
C MET A 177 -8.34 -10.59 13.20
N ASN A 178 -7.11 -10.53 12.70
CA ASN A 178 -6.00 -9.84 13.36
C ASN A 178 -5.69 -8.44 12.79
N ILE A 179 -6.42 -7.96 11.77
CA ILE A 179 -6.14 -6.67 11.10
C ILE A 179 -5.95 -5.55 12.10
N THR A 180 -6.88 -5.41 13.04
CA THR A 180 -6.91 -4.29 13.98
C THR A 180 -5.76 -4.38 14.99
N SER A 181 -5.50 -5.57 15.52
CA SER A 181 -4.36 -5.79 16.43
C SER A 181 -3.03 -5.53 15.70
N ASN A 182 -2.88 -6.02 14.47
CA ASN A 182 -1.68 -5.79 13.66
C ASN A 182 -1.49 -4.33 13.31
N TRP A 183 -2.57 -3.64 12.92
CA TRP A 183 -2.54 -2.22 12.61
C TRP A 183 -2.15 -1.40 13.83
N PHE A 184 -2.80 -1.64 14.97
CA PHE A 184 -2.51 -0.96 16.22
C PHE A 184 -1.07 -1.20 16.66
N ARG A 185 -0.62 -2.46 16.63
CA ARG A 185 0.75 -2.84 16.98
C ARG A 185 1.79 -2.17 16.09
N ARG A 186 1.59 -2.15 14.77
CA ARG A 186 2.54 -1.54 13.83
C ARG A 186 2.54 -0.02 13.87
N THR A 187 1.41 0.59 14.23
CA THR A 187 1.24 2.05 14.23
C THR A 187 1.70 2.67 15.54
N PHE A 188 1.32 2.07 16.68
CA PHE A 188 1.47 2.68 18.00
C PHE A 188 2.41 1.94 18.97
N LEU A 189 2.64 0.65 18.76
CA LEU A 189 3.53 -0.14 19.65
C LEU A 189 4.96 -0.19 19.10
N MET A 190 5.12 -0.35 17.78
CA MET A 190 6.42 -0.42 17.10
C MET A 190 6.89 0.96 16.62
N ASP A 191 8.06 1.38 17.05
CA ASP A 191 8.77 2.57 16.56
C ASP A 191 10.01 2.21 15.73
N MET A 192 10.71 3.18 15.18
CA MET A 192 11.93 3.02 14.37
C MET A 192 13.07 2.33 15.13
N VAL A 193 13.08 2.32 16.46
CA VAL A 193 14.12 1.60 17.23
C VAL A 193 13.88 0.09 17.17
N SER A 194 12.61 -0.34 17.08
CA SER A 194 12.31 -1.76 16.88
C SER A 194 12.85 -2.24 15.54
N VAL A 195 13.56 -3.37 15.55
CA VAL A 195 14.17 -3.97 14.36
C VAL A 195 13.09 -4.15 13.29
N PRO A 196 13.24 -3.52 12.11
CA PRO A 196 12.27 -3.64 11.06
C PRO A 196 12.41 -5.00 10.38
N GLU A 197 11.38 -5.81 10.51
CA GLU A 197 11.39 -7.19 10.05
C GLU A 197 11.04 -7.26 8.56
N ILE A 198 12.01 -7.69 7.72
CA ILE A 198 11.74 -8.04 6.33
C ILE A 198 10.74 -9.19 6.26
N ILE A 199 10.82 -10.17 7.16
CA ILE A 199 9.83 -11.24 7.36
C ILE A 199 9.40 -11.18 8.81
N THR A 200 8.10 -11.00 9.04
CA THR A 200 7.59 -10.89 10.39
C THR A 200 7.97 -12.14 11.20
N GLY A 201 8.48 -11.97 12.40
CA GLY A 201 8.86 -13.07 13.29
C GLY A 201 10.21 -13.73 13.01
N ILE A 202 10.97 -13.29 11.99
CA ILE A 202 12.28 -13.90 11.67
C ILE A 202 13.30 -13.75 12.79
N GLU A 203 13.24 -12.67 13.56
CA GLU A 203 14.15 -12.45 14.69
C GLU A 203 13.94 -13.49 15.80
N ASN A 204 12.68 -13.93 15.98
CA ASN A 204 12.30 -14.93 16.99
C ASN A 204 12.43 -16.38 16.50
N ASP A 205 12.66 -16.59 15.20
CA ASP A 205 12.72 -17.95 14.65
C ASP A 205 14.05 -18.64 15.02
N THR A 206 13.96 -19.77 15.70
CA THR A 206 15.13 -20.57 16.13
C THR A 206 15.65 -21.46 15.00
N LYS A 207 14.79 -21.87 14.04
CA LYS A 207 15.22 -22.67 12.87
C LYS A 207 16.23 -21.90 12.00
N SER A 208 16.18 -20.57 12.11
CA SER A 208 16.90 -19.59 11.31
C SER A 208 18.39 -19.42 11.67
N GLU A 209 18.84 -19.92 12.83
CA GLU A 209 20.11 -19.56 13.47
C GLU A 209 21.37 -19.72 12.59
N SER A 210 21.38 -20.64 11.63
CA SER A 210 22.58 -20.93 10.82
C SER A 210 22.59 -20.34 9.41
N ARG A 211 21.44 -19.95 8.82
CA ARG A 211 21.37 -19.69 7.35
C ARG A 211 20.64 -18.43 6.91
N THR A 212 19.88 -17.77 7.77
CA THR A 212 19.04 -16.62 7.33
C THR A 212 19.54 -15.29 7.86
N PHE A 213 19.23 -14.24 7.11
CA PHE A 213 19.61 -12.86 7.44
C PHE A 213 18.76 -12.34 8.60
N LYS A 214 19.30 -12.41 9.83
CA LYS A 214 18.77 -11.68 10.99
C LYS A 214 19.49 -10.35 11.10
N VAL A 215 18.75 -9.24 11.14
CA VAL A 215 19.33 -7.89 11.25
C VAL A 215 20.09 -7.77 12.57
N SER A 216 19.55 -8.33 13.65
CA SER A 216 20.20 -8.35 14.97
C SER A 216 21.57 -9.05 14.94
N LYS A 217 21.67 -10.19 14.23
CA LYS A 217 22.90 -10.96 14.10
C LYS A 217 23.91 -10.22 13.22
N THR A 218 23.47 -9.63 12.12
CA THR A 218 24.34 -8.81 11.25
C THR A 218 24.89 -7.61 12.01
N TRP A 219 24.05 -6.95 12.82
CA TRP A 219 24.49 -5.86 13.70
C TRP A 219 25.50 -6.32 14.75
N HIS A 220 25.22 -7.43 15.44
CA HIS A 220 26.14 -8.02 16.40
C HIS A 220 27.48 -8.39 15.77
N TYR A 221 27.47 -8.94 14.55
CA TYR A 221 28.69 -9.24 13.79
C TYR A 221 29.52 -7.98 13.48
N ILE A 222 28.87 -6.88 13.12
CA ILE A 222 29.52 -5.59 12.82
C ILE A 222 30.14 -4.97 14.09
N VAL A 223 29.47 -5.11 15.25
CA VAL A 223 29.87 -4.45 16.51
C VAL A 223 30.85 -5.30 17.33
N VAL A 224 30.54 -6.58 17.58
CA VAL A 224 31.18 -7.39 18.65
C VAL A 224 32.41 -8.16 18.18
N LYS A 225 32.50 -8.56 16.91
CA LYS A 225 33.70 -9.28 16.41
C LYS A 225 34.97 -8.42 16.33
N LYS A 226 34.91 -7.17 16.79
CA LYS A 226 36.01 -6.20 16.79
C LYS A 226 37.15 -6.57 17.74
N GLU A 227 36.94 -7.40 18.76
CA GLU A 227 37.95 -7.55 19.83
C GLU A 227 38.76 -8.85 19.73
N VAL A 228 38.19 -9.95 19.25
CA VAL A 228 38.85 -11.27 19.33
C VAL A 228 39.78 -11.57 18.14
N TYR A 229 39.57 -10.93 16.98
CA TYR A 229 40.28 -11.30 15.74
C TYR A 229 41.45 -10.38 15.37
N TYR A 230 41.62 -9.23 16.02
CA TYR A 230 42.60 -8.23 15.60
C TYR A 230 44.05 -8.55 16.02
N GLU A 231 44.26 -9.41 17.02
CA GLU A 231 45.61 -9.66 17.55
C GLU A 231 46.47 -10.57 16.66
N SER A 232 45.89 -11.33 15.74
CA SER A 232 46.62 -12.33 14.94
C SER A 232 46.63 -12.07 13.42
N LEU A 233 45.98 -11.01 12.95
CA LEU A 233 45.77 -10.76 11.53
C LEU A 233 46.86 -9.84 10.96
N LYS A 234 47.38 -10.18 9.77
CA LYS A 234 48.32 -9.32 9.06
C LYS A 234 47.62 -8.02 8.66
N GLU A 235 48.38 -6.93 8.50
CA GLU A 235 47.85 -5.62 8.06
C GLU A 235 46.97 -5.71 6.79
N TYR A 236 47.24 -6.72 5.96
CA TYR A 236 46.47 -7.11 4.79
C TYR A 236 45.03 -7.55 5.11
N ASP A 237 44.85 -8.47 6.06
CA ASP A 237 43.54 -9.00 6.44
C ASP A 237 42.63 -7.93 7.06
N ILE A 238 43.23 -6.88 7.64
CA ILE A 238 42.53 -5.74 8.22
C ILE A 238 41.77 -4.97 7.12
N LYS A 239 42.38 -4.73 5.94
CA LYS A 239 41.73 -4.00 4.84
C LYS A 239 40.55 -4.77 4.24
N MET A 240 40.72 -6.06 4.00
CA MET A 240 39.66 -6.93 3.49
C MET A 240 38.49 -7.01 4.47
N MET A 241 38.77 -7.09 5.77
CA MET A 241 37.75 -7.06 6.82
C MET A 241 36.99 -5.73 6.86
N TRP A 242 37.67 -4.59 6.69
CA TRP A 242 37.00 -3.28 6.59
C TRP A 242 36.09 -3.20 5.38
N ALA A 243 36.51 -3.68 4.22
CA ALA A 243 35.67 -3.72 3.02
C ALA A 243 34.42 -4.60 3.22
N PHE A 244 34.59 -5.77 3.83
CA PHE A 244 33.46 -6.65 4.20
C PHE A 244 32.51 -5.98 5.20
N LYS A 245 33.06 -5.24 6.19
CA LYS A 245 32.28 -4.51 7.18
C LYS A 245 31.49 -3.37 6.56
N ILE A 246 32.13 -2.55 5.72
CA ILE A 246 31.47 -1.47 4.98
C ILE A 246 30.37 -2.04 4.08
N SER A 247 30.64 -3.14 3.38
CA SER A 247 29.63 -3.87 2.62
C SER A 247 28.42 -4.23 3.47
N SER A 248 28.67 -4.91 4.59
CA SER A 248 27.63 -5.38 5.49
C SER A 248 26.81 -4.22 6.06
N ILE A 249 27.45 -3.08 6.32
CA ILE A 249 26.79 -1.85 6.77
C ILE A 249 25.90 -1.28 5.65
N ILE A 250 26.42 -1.14 4.43
CA ILE A 250 25.65 -0.63 3.28
C ILE A 250 24.43 -1.53 3.02
N GLN A 251 24.62 -2.83 3.08
CA GLN A 251 23.57 -3.83 2.96
C GLN A 251 22.49 -3.67 4.04
N LEU A 252 22.94 -3.57 5.30
CA LEU A 252 22.05 -3.35 6.43
C LEU A 252 21.27 -2.06 6.27
N ILE A 253 21.93 -0.96 5.88
CA ILE A 253 21.29 0.34 5.60
C ILE A 253 20.27 0.22 4.47
N GLY A 254 20.61 -0.43 3.36
CA GLY A 254 19.70 -0.56 2.21
C GLY A 254 18.42 -1.35 2.54
N ILE A 255 18.57 -2.49 3.19
CA ILE A 255 17.45 -3.31 3.68
C ILE A 255 16.62 -2.55 4.72
N TYR A 256 17.32 -1.95 5.69
CA TYR A 256 16.70 -1.21 6.77
C TYR A 256 15.93 -0.02 6.22
N PHE A 257 16.46 0.67 5.20
CA PHE A 257 15.78 1.76 4.53
C PHE A 257 14.50 1.31 3.85
N ILE A 258 14.50 0.22 3.09
CA ILE A 258 13.29 -0.32 2.45
C ILE A 258 12.23 -0.64 3.50
N THR A 259 12.62 -1.32 4.58
CA THR A 259 11.70 -1.72 5.64
C THR A 259 11.23 -0.54 6.51
N LEU A 260 12.04 0.52 6.65
CA LEU A 260 11.65 1.79 7.26
C LEU A 260 10.64 2.54 6.40
N VAL A 261 10.90 2.73 5.11
CA VAL A 261 9.96 3.36 4.16
C VAL A 261 8.63 2.63 4.22
N TYR A 262 8.69 1.30 4.24
CA TYR A 262 7.53 0.44 4.40
C TYR A 262 6.78 0.66 5.72
N ARG A 263 7.48 0.83 6.86
CA ARG A 263 6.86 1.14 8.16
C ARG A 263 6.23 2.53 8.17
N ILE A 264 6.93 3.54 7.65
CA ILE A 264 6.42 4.91 7.50
C ILE A 264 5.15 4.91 6.64
N SER A 265 5.12 4.09 5.59
CA SER A 265 3.94 3.92 4.73
C SER A 265 2.71 3.41 5.48
N ILE A 266 2.89 2.45 6.41
CA ILE A 266 1.79 1.99 7.27
C ILE A 266 1.35 3.10 8.22
N LYS A 267 2.30 3.80 8.83
CA LYS A 267 1.99 4.86 9.79
C LYS A 267 1.24 6.02 9.16
N SER A 268 1.57 6.38 7.92
CA SER A 268 0.81 7.38 7.18
C SER A 268 -0.63 6.95 6.89
N THR A 269 -0.93 5.63 6.90
CA THR A 269 -2.30 5.10 6.81
C THR A 269 -3.19 5.39 8.00
N PHE A 270 -2.62 5.87 9.11
CA PHE A 270 -3.40 6.34 10.25
C PHE A 270 -4.45 7.38 9.85
N TRP A 271 -4.13 8.26 8.88
CA TRP A 271 -5.07 9.26 8.37
C TRP A 271 -5.64 8.94 6.98
N PHE A 272 -5.13 7.94 6.25
CA PHE A 272 -5.60 7.68 4.87
C PHE A 272 -7.09 7.35 4.78
N TYR A 273 -7.71 6.84 5.84
CA TYR A 273 -9.11 6.41 5.80
C TYR A 273 -10.16 7.51 5.95
N TYR A 274 -9.82 8.76 6.32
CA TYR A 274 -10.86 9.74 6.67
C TYR A 274 -10.85 11.06 5.85
N PRO A 275 -9.73 11.78 5.62
CA PRO A 275 -9.79 13.08 4.94
C PRO A 275 -9.37 13.07 3.46
N LEU A 276 -8.65 12.06 2.97
CA LEU A 276 -7.95 12.18 1.68
C LEU A 276 -8.85 12.13 0.44
N ILE A 277 -9.99 11.48 0.53
CA ILE A 277 -10.94 11.50 -0.58
C ILE A 277 -11.80 12.77 -0.54
N LEU A 278 -11.87 13.47 0.61
CA LEU A 278 -12.50 14.80 0.71
C LEU A 278 -11.63 15.90 0.12
N VAL A 279 -10.32 15.66 0.04
CA VAL A 279 -9.33 16.53 -0.61
C VAL A 279 -8.94 15.99 -2.00
N ILE A 280 -9.86 15.34 -2.72
CA ILE A 280 -9.67 15.17 -4.17
C ILE A 280 -9.69 16.57 -4.76
N LYS A 281 -8.47 17.05 -5.03
CA LYS A 281 -8.14 18.33 -5.64
C LYS A 281 -9.18 18.69 -6.69
N LYS A 282 -9.79 19.87 -6.55
CA LYS A 282 -10.59 20.45 -7.63
C LYS A 282 -9.73 20.40 -8.89
N PRO A 283 -10.17 19.72 -9.96
CA PRO A 283 -9.37 19.67 -11.17
C PRO A 283 -9.10 21.11 -11.59
N ASN A 284 -7.82 21.45 -11.80
CA ASN A 284 -7.45 22.78 -12.22
C ASN A 284 -7.76 22.91 -13.72
N LEU A 285 -9.04 23.12 -14.03
CA LEU A 285 -9.55 23.23 -15.38
C LEU A 285 -9.34 24.66 -15.87
N THR A 286 -8.12 24.93 -16.35
CA THR A 286 -7.74 26.21 -16.95
C THR A 286 -7.96 26.21 -18.45
N THR A 287 -7.67 25.09 -19.14
CA THR A 287 -7.82 24.98 -20.59
C THR A 287 -9.08 24.23 -21.02
N SER A 288 -9.55 24.49 -22.25
CA SER A 288 -10.65 23.74 -22.87
C SER A 288 -10.32 22.25 -23.01
N GLN A 289 -9.06 21.92 -23.25
CA GLN A 289 -8.57 20.55 -23.34
C GLN A 289 -8.66 19.84 -21.98
N ASP A 290 -8.30 20.50 -20.88
CA ASP A 290 -8.44 19.93 -19.53
C ASP A 290 -9.90 19.63 -19.20
N ILE A 291 -10.82 20.53 -19.58
CA ILE A 291 -12.27 20.32 -19.42
C ILE A 291 -12.71 19.09 -20.22
N GLY A 292 -12.27 18.97 -21.47
CA GLY A 292 -12.56 17.82 -22.33
C GLY A 292 -12.06 16.49 -21.74
N VAL A 293 -10.83 16.49 -21.20
CA VAL A 293 -10.23 15.33 -20.52
C VAL A 293 -10.95 15.00 -19.22
N PHE A 294 -11.39 16.01 -18.46
CA PHE A 294 -12.16 15.79 -17.25
C PHE A 294 -13.52 15.18 -17.54
N LEU A 295 -14.25 15.70 -18.53
CA LEU A 295 -15.56 15.16 -18.94
C LEU A 295 -15.41 13.75 -19.52
N SER A 296 -14.41 13.49 -20.36
CA SER A 296 -14.16 12.15 -20.91
C SER A 296 -13.90 11.12 -19.82
N ARG A 297 -13.16 11.49 -18.76
CA ARG A 297 -12.91 10.59 -17.62
C ARG A 297 -14.20 10.10 -16.95
N GLN A 298 -15.25 10.91 -16.93
CA GLN A 298 -16.52 10.57 -16.28
C GLN A 298 -17.39 9.58 -17.06
N TYR A 299 -17.18 9.38 -18.37
CA TYR A 299 -18.04 8.48 -19.16
C TYR A 299 -17.31 7.60 -20.20
N GLU A 300 -16.16 8.02 -20.73
CA GLU A 300 -15.45 7.25 -21.77
C GLU A 300 -14.56 6.15 -21.19
N THR A 301 -14.03 6.34 -19.98
CA THR A 301 -13.12 5.37 -19.35
C THR A 301 -13.83 4.06 -19.04
N VAL A 302 -13.10 2.94 -19.15
CA VAL A 302 -13.62 1.60 -18.79
C VAL A 302 -14.14 1.58 -17.36
N LEU A 303 -13.44 2.24 -16.43
CA LEU A 303 -13.87 2.36 -15.03
C LEU A 303 -15.20 3.11 -14.88
N ALA A 304 -15.43 4.18 -15.65
CA ALA A 304 -16.71 4.89 -15.63
C ALA A 304 -17.87 4.02 -16.12
N LYS A 305 -17.65 3.23 -17.19
CA LYS A 305 -18.68 2.31 -17.72
C LYS A 305 -19.00 1.17 -16.75
N ILE A 306 -17.99 0.58 -16.12
CA ILE A 306 -18.17 -0.42 -15.07
C ILE A 306 -18.93 0.21 -13.88
N GLY A 307 -18.52 1.41 -13.45
CA GLY A 307 -19.18 2.14 -12.37
C GLY A 307 -20.65 2.44 -12.66
N LEU A 308 -20.98 2.80 -13.91
CA LEU A 308 -22.35 2.98 -14.37
C LEU A 308 -23.15 1.68 -14.29
N LEU A 309 -22.64 0.58 -14.84
CA LEU A 309 -23.31 -0.72 -14.82
C LEU A 309 -23.59 -1.19 -13.39
N VAL A 310 -22.60 -1.06 -12.49
CA VAL A 310 -22.75 -1.40 -11.07
C VAL A 310 -23.79 -0.50 -10.41
N SER A 311 -23.81 0.79 -10.73
CA SER A 311 -24.78 1.74 -10.16
C SER A 311 -26.21 1.45 -10.63
N ILE A 312 -26.41 1.17 -11.92
CA ILE A 312 -27.70 0.75 -12.47
C ILE A 312 -28.15 -0.57 -11.83
N GLY A 313 -27.25 -1.56 -11.74
CA GLY A 313 -27.53 -2.83 -11.08
C GLY A 313 -27.95 -2.67 -9.61
N SER A 314 -27.24 -1.81 -8.86
CA SER A 314 -27.57 -1.51 -7.46
C SER A 314 -28.94 -0.85 -7.32
N LEU A 315 -29.23 0.16 -8.15
CA LEU A 315 -30.55 0.81 -8.17
C LEU A 315 -31.67 -0.17 -8.54
N SER A 316 -31.47 -1.01 -9.55
CA SER A 316 -32.44 -2.03 -9.95
C SER A 316 -32.66 -3.07 -8.86
N MET A 317 -31.61 -3.56 -8.20
CA MET A 317 -31.73 -4.49 -7.06
C MET A 317 -32.44 -3.84 -5.88
N PHE A 318 -32.16 -2.57 -5.61
CA PHE A 318 -32.84 -1.81 -4.58
C PHE A 318 -34.34 -1.67 -4.86
N ILE A 319 -34.69 -1.29 -6.09
CA ILE A 319 -36.09 -1.20 -6.55
C ILE A 319 -36.74 -2.58 -6.42
N PHE A 320 -36.12 -3.63 -6.94
CA PHE A 320 -36.67 -4.99 -6.89
C PHE A 320 -36.89 -5.52 -5.46
N LYS A 321 -35.97 -5.24 -4.54
CA LYS A 321 -36.07 -5.71 -3.15
C LYS A 321 -37.16 -4.99 -2.35
N ASN A 322 -37.33 -3.69 -2.56
CA ASN A 322 -38.26 -2.88 -1.77
C ASN A 322 -39.64 -2.77 -2.41
N LEU A 323 -39.74 -2.98 -3.73
CA LEU A 323 -41.03 -3.24 -4.34
C LEU A 323 -41.45 -4.64 -3.91
N LYS A 324 -42.43 -4.72 -3.01
CA LYS A 324 -43.14 -5.96 -2.68
C LYS A 324 -44.03 -6.40 -3.86
N VAL A 325 -43.47 -6.50 -5.07
CA VAL A 325 -44.18 -6.73 -6.33
C VAL A 325 -45.12 -7.93 -6.22
N PHE A 326 -44.67 -8.98 -5.51
CA PHE A 326 -45.44 -10.21 -5.33
C PHE A 326 -46.64 -10.07 -4.39
N GLU A 327 -46.60 -9.17 -3.40
CA GLU A 327 -47.75 -8.93 -2.52
C GLU A 327 -48.87 -8.13 -3.24
N TRP A 328 -48.55 -7.48 -4.37
CA TRP A 328 -49.47 -6.58 -5.11
C TRP A 328 -50.06 -7.16 -6.39
N LEU A 329 -49.64 -8.36 -6.80
CA LEU A 329 -50.22 -9.11 -7.90
C LEU A 329 -51.76 -9.28 -7.81
N PRO A 330 -52.40 -9.41 -6.63
CA PRO A 330 -53.85 -9.65 -6.57
C PRO A 330 -54.78 -8.44 -6.79
N ILE A 331 -54.28 -7.20 -6.82
CA ILE A 331 -55.16 -6.01 -6.85
C ILE A 331 -55.52 -5.66 -8.31
N GLU A 332 -56.50 -6.36 -8.87
CA GLU A 332 -56.95 -6.14 -10.25
C GLU A 332 -57.67 -4.77 -10.39
N SER A 333 -57.35 -4.02 -11.46
CA SER A 333 -58.17 -2.98 -12.14
C SER A 333 -57.77 -1.47 -12.15
N SER A 334 -56.81 -0.95 -11.39
CA SER A 334 -56.50 0.51 -11.46
C SER A 334 -55.42 0.89 -12.50
N PRO A 335 -55.68 1.84 -13.43
CA PRO A 335 -54.67 2.34 -14.37
C PRO A 335 -53.58 3.22 -13.71
N ILE A 336 -53.80 3.68 -12.47
CA ILE A 336 -52.85 4.52 -11.72
C ILE A 336 -51.80 3.64 -11.00
N LYS A 337 -52.00 2.31 -10.96
CA LYS A 337 -51.19 1.35 -10.21
C LYS A 337 -49.68 1.41 -10.49
N PRO A 338 -49.18 1.60 -11.73
CA PRO A 338 -47.74 1.73 -11.98
C PRO A 338 -47.12 2.99 -11.35
N PHE A 339 -47.89 4.08 -11.26
CA PHE A 339 -47.45 5.32 -10.65
C PHE A 339 -47.47 5.24 -9.12
N LEU A 340 -48.50 4.61 -8.53
CA LEU A 340 -48.55 4.35 -7.08
C LEU A 340 -47.41 3.43 -6.62
N LEU A 341 -46.96 2.51 -7.48
CA LEU A 341 -45.83 1.62 -7.22
C LEU A 341 -44.53 2.39 -6.92
N LEU A 342 -44.34 3.57 -7.52
CA LEU A 342 -43.17 4.44 -7.27
C LEU A 342 -43.23 5.11 -5.89
N PHE A 343 -44.42 5.35 -5.35
CA PHE A 343 -44.62 6.00 -4.05
C PHE A 343 -44.70 5.00 -2.88
N TYR A 344 -44.83 3.70 -3.17
CA TYR A 344 -44.94 2.63 -2.18
C TYR A 344 -43.61 1.92 -1.88
N ILE A 345 -42.49 2.65 -2.00
CA ILE A 345 -41.20 2.14 -1.53
C ILE A 345 -41.24 2.21 0.00
N ASP A 346 -41.11 1.06 0.67
CA ASP A 346 -41.05 1.00 2.13
C ASP A 346 -39.71 1.56 2.62
N TYR A 347 -39.68 2.88 2.85
CA TYR A 347 -38.51 3.56 3.38
C TYR A 347 -38.24 3.22 4.84
N SER A 348 -39.19 2.62 5.55
CA SER A 348 -39.02 2.26 6.97
C SER A 348 -38.03 1.12 7.14
N ALA A 349 -37.83 0.25 6.14
CA ALA A 349 -36.88 -0.85 6.24
C ALA A 349 -35.43 -0.45 5.87
N LEU A 350 -35.17 0.81 5.53
CA LEU A 350 -33.88 1.26 5.03
C LEU A 350 -32.96 1.79 6.12
N GLU A 351 -31.87 1.06 6.35
CA GLU A 351 -30.74 1.55 7.14
C GLU A 351 -30.14 2.81 6.48
N ASN A 352 -29.84 3.83 7.29
CA ASN A 352 -29.32 5.12 6.83
C ASN A 352 -28.15 5.05 5.83
N TRP A 353 -27.18 4.16 6.07
CA TRP A 353 -26.01 4.06 5.19
C TRP A 353 -26.35 3.54 3.79
N LYS A 354 -27.44 2.77 3.63
CA LYS A 354 -27.94 2.33 2.32
C LYS A 354 -28.51 3.51 1.53
N ILE A 355 -29.07 4.51 2.21
CA ILE A 355 -29.51 5.76 1.55
C ILE A 355 -28.31 6.47 0.92
N ILE A 356 -27.18 6.55 1.64
CA ILE A 356 -25.93 7.13 1.11
C ILE A 356 -25.50 6.37 -0.16
N HIS A 357 -25.57 5.03 -0.16
CA HIS A 357 -25.26 4.22 -1.33
C HIS A 357 -26.17 4.53 -2.53
N LEU A 358 -27.48 4.67 -2.30
CA LEU A 358 -28.45 4.97 -3.36
C LEU A 358 -28.23 6.33 -3.98
N VAL A 359 -28.02 7.36 -3.14
CA VAL A 359 -27.70 8.71 -3.60
C VAL A 359 -26.40 8.68 -4.40
N LEU A 360 -25.40 7.92 -3.95
CA LEU A 360 -24.13 7.75 -4.67
C LEU A 360 -24.34 7.09 -6.04
N SER A 361 -25.09 5.99 -6.12
CA SER A 361 -25.39 5.29 -7.38
C SER A 361 -26.16 6.18 -8.36
N LEU A 362 -27.18 6.90 -7.87
CA LEU A 362 -27.92 7.88 -8.68
C LEU A 362 -27.00 8.97 -9.23
N LEU A 363 -26.13 9.49 -8.37
CA LEU A 363 -25.24 10.58 -8.73
C LEU A 363 -24.15 10.14 -9.74
N ILE A 364 -23.69 8.88 -9.68
CA ILE A 364 -22.83 8.29 -10.73
C ILE A 364 -23.55 8.24 -12.08
N VAL A 365 -24.82 7.80 -12.10
CA VAL A 365 -25.64 7.77 -13.34
C VAL A 365 -25.83 9.18 -13.90
N VAL A 366 -26.20 10.15 -13.04
CA VAL A 366 -26.38 11.56 -13.42
C VAL A 366 -25.08 12.14 -13.97
N LEU A 367 -23.95 11.94 -13.29
CA LEU A 367 -22.66 12.44 -13.76
C LEU A 367 -22.26 11.84 -15.11
N TYR A 368 -22.48 10.55 -15.32
CA TYR A 368 -22.20 9.88 -16.58
C TYR A 368 -23.02 10.50 -17.73
N LEU A 369 -24.34 10.53 -17.58
CA LEU A 369 -25.26 11.03 -18.60
C LEU A 369 -25.07 12.52 -18.86
N TYR A 370 -24.89 13.31 -17.80
CA TYR A 370 -24.75 14.76 -17.92
C TYR A 370 -23.40 15.14 -18.52
N SER A 371 -22.32 14.42 -18.21
CA SER A 371 -21.01 14.65 -18.83
C SER A 371 -21.03 14.33 -20.33
N ASP A 372 -21.69 13.24 -20.73
CA ASP A 372 -21.86 12.85 -22.13
C ASP A 372 -22.73 13.88 -22.89
N TRP A 373 -23.84 14.32 -22.28
CA TRP A 373 -24.73 15.34 -22.83
C TRP A 373 -24.01 16.68 -23.07
N ILE A 374 -23.15 17.12 -22.14
CA ILE A 374 -22.36 18.34 -22.35
C ILE A 374 -21.31 18.15 -23.43
N LYS A 375 -20.58 17.02 -23.45
CA LYS A 375 -19.43 16.87 -24.37
C LYS A 375 -19.85 16.67 -25.83
N LYS A 376 -20.90 15.87 -26.09
CA LYS A 376 -21.34 15.50 -27.46
C LYS A 376 -21.57 16.70 -28.39
N PRO A 377 -22.32 17.75 -28.02
CA PRO A 377 -22.56 18.91 -28.88
C PRO A 377 -21.28 19.69 -29.23
N TYR A 378 -20.32 19.77 -28.32
CA TYR A 378 -19.05 20.46 -28.58
C TYR A 378 -18.16 19.66 -29.52
N THR A 379 -18.11 18.34 -29.34
CA THR A 379 -17.35 17.45 -30.25
C THR A 379 -17.96 17.39 -31.65
N LEU A 380 -19.29 17.36 -31.77
CA LEU A 380 -19.96 17.32 -33.08
C LEU A 380 -19.79 18.63 -33.87
N ASN A 381 -19.75 19.77 -33.17
CA ASN A 381 -19.64 21.08 -33.80
C ASN A 381 -18.20 21.62 -33.88
N ASN A 382 -17.19 20.83 -33.49
CA ASN A 382 -15.79 21.28 -33.37
C ASN A 382 -15.63 22.59 -32.59
N LYS A 383 -16.49 22.84 -31.59
CA LYS A 383 -16.44 24.06 -30.76
C LYS A 383 -15.56 23.82 -29.54
N PRO A 384 -14.71 24.79 -29.14
CA PRO A 384 -13.92 24.64 -27.90
C PRO A 384 -14.85 24.62 -26.68
N LEU A 385 -14.63 23.65 -25.79
CA LEU A 385 -15.31 23.57 -24.50
C LEU A 385 -14.96 24.79 -23.65
N LYS A 386 -15.98 25.53 -23.21
CA LYS A 386 -15.81 26.67 -22.29
C LYS A 386 -16.26 26.26 -20.90
N LYS A 387 -15.66 26.88 -19.87
CA LYS A 387 -16.04 26.69 -18.47
C LYS A 387 -17.34 27.44 -18.17
N ASP A 388 -18.46 26.87 -18.60
CA ASP A 388 -19.80 27.39 -18.37
C ASP A 388 -20.36 26.94 -17.00
N ILE A 389 -21.61 27.31 -16.74
CA ILE A 389 -22.33 26.93 -15.52
C ILE A 389 -22.49 25.41 -15.46
N ASN A 390 -22.76 24.74 -16.58
CA ASN A 390 -22.98 23.30 -16.62
C ASN A 390 -21.72 22.52 -16.22
N VAL A 391 -20.54 22.90 -16.75
CA VAL A 391 -19.26 22.32 -16.36
C VAL A 391 -18.98 22.55 -14.87
N LYS A 392 -19.27 23.74 -14.33
CA LYS A 392 -19.14 24.02 -12.89
C LYS A 392 -20.06 23.11 -12.06
N THR A 393 -21.29 22.88 -12.51
CA THR A 393 -22.24 21.97 -11.86
C THR A 393 -21.70 20.53 -11.84
N ILE A 394 -21.13 20.02 -12.94
CA ILE A 394 -20.50 18.69 -12.96
C ILE A 394 -19.33 18.59 -11.97
N ILE A 395 -18.49 19.63 -11.88
CA ILE A 395 -17.39 19.66 -10.91
C ILE A 395 -17.94 19.57 -9.48
N TYR A 396 -19.00 20.33 -9.18
CA TYR A 396 -19.62 20.34 -7.86
C TYR A 396 -20.27 18.98 -7.53
N LEU A 397 -21.05 18.41 -8.45
CA LEU A 397 -21.64 17.08 -8.32
C LEU A 397 -20.56 16.01 -8.13
N ASN A 398 -19.45 16.07 -8.88
CA ASN A 398 -18.34 15.14 -8.70
C ASN A 398 -17.67 15.28 -7.32
N ASN A 399 -17.60 16.47 -6.75
CA ASN A 399 -17.11 16.66 -5.38
C ASN A 399 -18.09 16.06 -4.35
N ILE A 400 -19.40 16.27 -4.53
CA ILE A 400 -20.44 15.63 -3.70
C ILE A 400 -20.34 14.11 -3.80
N LYS A 401 -20.19 13.56 -5.02
CA LYS A 401 -19.96 12.12 -5.25
C LYS A 401 -18.83 11.59 -4.37
N ASN A 402 -17.69 12.29 -4.41
CA ASN A 402 -16.49 11.86 -3.70
C ASN A 402 -16.72 11.94 -2.18
N LEU A 403 -17.38 13.00 -1.69
CA LEU A 403 -17.80 13.11 -0.28
C LEU A 403 -18.70 11.95 0.14
N LEU A 404 -19.75 11.66 -0.63
CA LEU A 404 -20.70 10.58 -0.33
C LEU A 404 -20.04 9.20 -0.41
N LEU A 405 -19.14 8.97 -1.37
CA LEU A 405 -18.36 7.74 -1.46
C LEU A 405 -17.55 7.51 -0.18
N ASN A 406 -17.02 8.55 0.44
CA ASN A 406 -16.25 8.43 1.69
C ASN A 406 -17.11 8.10 2.85
N LEU A 407 -18.20 8.85 3.00
CA LEU A 407 -19.17 8.59 4.05
C LEU A 407 -19.67 7.15 3.93
N TYR A 408 -19.96 6.69 2.71
CA TYR A 408 -20.32 5.30 2.43
C TYR A 408 -19.22 4.31 2.84
N LEU A 409 -17.96 4.53 2.43
CA LEU A 409 -16.84 3.65 2.78
C LEU A 409 -16.59 3.61 4.29
N ILE A 410 -16.71 4.74 4.99
CA ILE A 410 -16.61 4.83 6.45
C ILE A 410 -17.75 4.05 7.10
N CYS A 411 -19.00 4.25 6.66
CA CYS A 411 -20.15 3.52 7.17
C CYS A 411 -20.02 2.02 6.92
N ALA A 412 -19.61 1.61 5.71
CA ALA A 412 -19.39 0.23 5.35
C ALA A 412 -18.26 -0.40 6.18
N PHE A 413 -17.17 0.34 6.41
CA PHE A 413 -16.09 -0.09 7.28
C PHE A 413 -16.59 -0.30 8.71
N ILE A 414 -17.31 0.65 9.29
CA ILE A 414 -17.89 0.54 10.65
C ILE A 414 -18.83 -0.66 10.73
N TYR A 415 -19.71 -0.82 9.73
CA TYR A 415 -20.66 -1.93 9.65
C TYR A 415 -19.94 -3.29 9.59
N VAL A 416 -18.95 -3.43 8.71
CA VAL A 416 -18.13 -4.64 8.59
C VAL A 416 -17.38 -4.94 9.89
N ASN A 417 -16.75 -3.94 10.51
CA ASN A 417 -16.07 -4.13 11.80
C ASN A 417 -17.03 -4.61 12.90
N SER A 418 -18.26 -4.09 12.91
CA SER A 418 -19.28 -4.53 13.85
C SER A 418 -19.69 -5.99 13.62
N PHE A 419 -19.81 -6.41 12.37
CA PHE A 419 -20.17 -7.79 12.00
C PHE A 419 -19.12 -8.79 12.49
N PHE A 420 -17.84 -8.42 12.37
CA PHE A 420 -16.73 -9.25 12.83
C PHE A 420 -16.37 -9.05 14.32
N LYS A 421 -17.18 -8.30 15.07
CA LYS A 421 -16.96 -8.02 16.50
C LYS A 421 -15.58 -7.44 16.80
N ILE A 422 -14.99 -6.74 15.83
CA ILE A 422 -13.64 -6.18 15.95
C ILE A 422 -13.56 -5.16 17.09
N LEU A 423 -14.67 -4.47 17.36
CA LEU A 423 -14.80 -3.48 18.43
C LEU A 423 -14.95 -4.11 19.82
N GLU A 424 -15.27 -5.41 19.92
CA GLU A 424 -15.39 -6.13 21.20
C GLU A 424 -14.01 -6.56 21.75
N TYR A 425 -12.93 -6.47 20.95
CA TYR A 425 -11.60 -6.81 21.43
C TYR A 425 -11.04 -5.71 22.33
N ASN A 426 -10.44 -6.11 23.45
CA ASN A 426 -9.88 -5.27 24.53
C ASN A 426 -8.81 -4.23 24.10
N TYR A 427 -8.46 -4.16 22.82
CA TYR A 427 -7.41 -3.31 22.29
C TYR A 427 -7.90 -1.92 21.87
N VAL A 428 -9.21 -1.68 21.79
CA VAL A 428 -9.75 -0.35 21.47
C VAL A 428 -9.87 0.46 22.77
N PRO A 429 -9.18 1.61 22.89
CA PRO A 429 -9.37 2.51 24.02
C PRO A 429 -10.85 2.79 24.29
N SER A 430 -11.27 2.76 25.56
CA SER A 430 -12.69 2.85 25.95
C SER A 430 -13.41 4.07 25.35
N PHE A 431 -12.72 5.22 25.23
CA PHE A 431 -13.26 6.42 24.61
C PHE A 431 -13.54 6.25 23.10
N LEU A 432 -12.68 5.52 22.37
CA LEU A 432 -12.91 5.21 20.96
C LEU A 432 -14.04 4.21 20.81
N ASN A 433 -14.15 3.24 21.72
CA ASN A 433 -15.26 2.28 21.69
C ASN A 433 -16.61 3.01 21.80
N GLY A 434 -16.77 3.92 22.76
CA GLY A 434 -18.00 4.73 22.89
C GLY A 434 -18.31 5.56 21.65
N PHE A 435 -17.28 6.11 20.98
CA PHE A 435 -17.45 6.83 19.71
C PHE A 435 -17.91 5.90 18.58
N PHE A 436 -17.29 4.72 18.42
CA PHE A 436 -17.65 3.74 17.40
C PHE A 436 -19.05 3.15 17.62
N VAL A 437 -19.46 2.92 18.86
CA VAL A 437 -20.82 2.46 19.19
C VAL A 437 -21.86 3.50 18.75
N LYS A 438 -21.67 4.78 19.10
CA LYS A 438 -22.58 5.86 18.64
C LYS A 438 -22.59 6.01 17.13
N LEU A 439 -21.44 5.86 16.46
CA LEU A 439 -21.38 5.85 15.01
C LEU A 439 -22.11 4.64 14.41
N LEU A 440 -21.98 3.47 15.02
CA LEU A 440 -22.66 2.26 14.57
C LEU A 440 -24.18 2.41 14.73
N GLU A 441 -24.63 3.00 15.83
CA GLU A 441 -26.04 3.37 16.03
C GLU A 441 -26.51 4.31 14.92
N LEU A 442 -25.75 5.36 14.59
CA LEU A 442 -26.07 6.27 13.48
C LEU A 442 -26.13 5.55 12.12
N VAL A 443 -25.20 4.62 11.86
CA VAL A 443 -25.13 3.82 10.63
C VAL A 443 -26.32 2.88 10.53
N ARG A 444 -26.66 2.17 11.61
CA ARG A 444 -27.76 1.20 11.68
C ARG A 444 -29.12 1.86 11.93
N TYR A 445 -29.16 3.15 12.24
CA TYR A 445 -30.39 3.85 12.56
C TYR A 445 -31.37 3.72 11.39
N VAL A 446 -32.57 3.30 11.77
CA VAL A 446 -33.71 3.16 10.89
C VAL A 446 -34.65 4.32 11.25
N PRO A 447 -34.82 5.31 10.36
CA PRO A 447 -35.44 6.58 10.73
C PRO A 447 -36.92 6.53 11.09
N PHE A 448 -37.61 5.42 10.82
CA PHE A 448 -39.05 5.29 10.97
C PHE A 448 -39.49 4.04 11.77
N ASN A 449 -38.62 3.51 12.63
CA ASN A 449 -38.97 2.42 13.56
C ASN A 449 -39.63 2.93 14.84
#